data_AF-A0A2V0P5A4-F1
#
_entry.id   AF-A0A2V0P5A4-F1
#
_cell.length_a   1.000
_cell.length_b   1.000
_cell.length_c   1.000
_cell.angle_alpha   90.00
_cell.angle_beta   90.00
_cell.angle_gamma   90.00
#
_symmetry.space_group_name_H-M   'P 1'
#
loop_
_entity.id
_entity.type
_entity.pdbx_description
1 polymer ?
#
loop_
_entity_poly.entity_id
_entity_poly.type
_entity_poly.pdbx_seq_one_letter_code
_entity_poly.pdbx_strand_id
1 'polypeptide(L)'
;MLKNIVRGSSYTGGSSGGPWLINLGKDAEGPFTYDVALRNAVVAVTSWLYSGEYGLLGASQFATNNEFPEAKYGIRGGGNIGALVSYACESGWGLQAKGFCR
;
A
#
# COMPACT_ATOMS: atom_id res chain seq x y z
N MET A 1 -14.77 -0.33 -5.39
CA MET A 1 -13.83 -0.75 -6.47
C MET A 1 -12.42 -0.64 -5.92
N LEU A 2 -11.82 -1.79 -5.61
CA LEU A 2 -10.46 -1.89 -5.10
C LEU A 2 -9.45 -1.29 -6.11
N LYS A 3 -8.72 -0.26 -5.70
CA LYS A 3 -7.61 0.29 -6.49
C LYS A 3 -6.39 -0.63 -6.34
N ASN A 4 -6.13 -1.42 -7.37
CA ASN A 4 -4.99 -2.32 -7.44
C ASN A 4 -3.88 -1.69 -8.29
N ILE A 5 -2.63 -1.91 -7.87
CA ILE A 5 -1.44 -1.60 -8.65
C ILE A 5 -0.79 -2.95 -9.01
N VAL A 6 -0.48 -3.16 -10.29
CA VAL A 6 0.15 -4.40 -10.77
C VAL A 6 1.51 -4.07 -11.36
N ARG A 7 2.54 -4.82 -10.96
CA ARG A 7 3.90 -4.70 -11.51
C ARG A 7 4.52 -6.08 -11.70
N GLY A 8 5.20 -6.30 -12.83
CA GLY A 8 6.06 -7.47 -13.01
C GLY A 8 7.20 -7.46 -11.99
N SER A 9 7.43 -8.59 -11.32
CA SER A 9 8.40 -8.67 -10.22
C SER A 9 8.94 -10.09 -10.03
N SER A 10 10.14 -10.21 -9.46
CA SER A 10 10.72 -11.45 -8.94
C SER A 10 10.36 -11.74 -7.48
N TYR A 11 9.47 -10.96 -6.86
CA TYR A 11 9.01 -11.21 -5.49
C TYR A 11 8.25 -12.54 -5.38
N THR A 12 8.51 -13.29 -4.31
CA THR A 12 7.92 -14.60 -4.03
C THR A 12 7.00 -14.56 -2.80
N GLY A 13 6.41 -15.71 -2.45
CA GLY A 13 5.69 -15.88 -1.19
C GLY A 13 6.54 -15.45 0.01
N GLY A 14 5.93 -14.71 0.94
CA GLY A 14 6.62 -14.04 2.05
C GLY A 14 6.76 -12.53 1.87
N SER A 15 6.62 -12.01 0.64
CA SER A 15 6.62 -10.57 0.38
C SER A 15 5.29 -9.86 0.72
N SER A 16 4.21 -10.61 1.00
CA SER A 16 2.90 -10.08 1.36
C SER A 16 2.96 -9.18 2.59
N GLY A 17 2.40 -7.97 2.50
CA GLY A 17 2.52 -6.95 3.55
C GLY A 17 3.68 -5.98 3.36
N GLY A 18 4.57 -6.21 2.38
CA GLY A 18 5.66 -5.29 2.10
C GLY A 18 5.17 -3.92 1.58
N PRO A 19 5.69 -2.80 2.11
CA PRO A 19 5.32 -1.46 1.64
C PRO A 19 5.93 -1.17 0.27
N TRP A 20 5.19 -0.47 -0.57
CA TRP A 20 5.69 0.08 -1.83
C TRP A 20 5.93 1.57 -1.64
N LEU A 21 7.18 1.98 -1.80
CA LEU A 21 7.61 3.36 -1.60
C LEU A 21 7.82 4.08 -2.94
N ILE A 22 7.46 5.36 -2.96
CA ILE A 22 7.85 6.31 -4.00
C ILE A 22 8.72 7.41 -3.41
N ASN A 23 9.34 8.22 -4.28
CA ASN A 23 10.08 9.43 -3.92
C ASN A 23 11.24 9.12 -2.95
N LEU A 24 12.10 8.14 -3.29
CA LEU A 24 13.17 7.71 -2.39
C LEU A 24 14.17 8.84 -2.14
N GLY A 25 14.30 9.25 -0.88
CA GLY A 25 15.30 10.23 -0.42
C GLY A 25 15.02 11.70 -0.77
N LYS A 26 14.10 11.99 -1.69
CA LYS A 26 13.74 13.37 -2.09
C LYS A 26 12.24 13.49 -2.36
N ASP A 27 11.65 14.63 -2.02
CA ASP A 27 10.29 14.96 -2.44
C ASP A 27 10.23 15.03 -3.97
N ALA A 28 9.11 14.60 -4.56
CA ALA A 28 8.85 14.75 -5.98
C ALA A 28 8.56 16.21 -6.33
N GLU A 29 9.03 16.61 -7.51
CA GLU A 29 8.84 17.95 -8.08
C GLU A 29 8.15 17.78 -9.45
N GLY A 30 7.11 18.58 -9.73
CA GLY A 30 6.34 18.51 -10.98
C GLY A 30 5.02 17.73 -10.86
N PRO A 31 4.39 17.30 -11.98
CA PRO A 31 3.16 16.51 -11.92
C PRO A 31 3.43 15.10 -11.38
N PHE A 32 2.67 14.66 -10.37
CA PHE A 32 2.83 13.35 -9.73
C PHE A 32 1.73 12.36 -10.14
N THR A 33 2.11 11.11 -10.42
CA THR A 33 1.17 10.03 -10.77
C THR A 33 0.29 9.58 -9.60
N TYR A 34 0.74 9.76 -8.35
CA TYR A 34 0.09 9.23 -7.14
C TYR A 34 -0.47 10.29 -6.20
N ASP A 35 -0.57 11.56 -6.64
CA ASP A 35 -1.00 12.70 -5.81
C ASP A 35 -0.26 12.80 -4.46
N VAL A 36 1.00 12.35 -4.44
CA VAL A 36 1.87 12.36 -3.26
C VAL A 36 3.26 12.83 -3.67
N ALA A 37 3.60 14.03 -3.23
CA ALA A 37 4.91 14.65 -3.47
C ALA A 37 5.98 14.24 -2.46
N LEU A 38 5.60 13.65 -1.34
CA LEU A 38 6.51 13.51 -0.20
C LEU A 38 7.50 12.36 -0.37
N ARG A 39 8.72 12.55 0.13
CA ARG A 39 9.78 11.56 0.13
C ARG A 39 9.41 10.32 0.93
N ASN A 40 9.91 9.17 0.50
CA ASN A 40 9.73 7.87 1.13
C ASN A 40 8.24 7.56 1.43
N ALA A 41 7.34 7.98 0.55
CA ALA A 41 5.92 7.80 0.77
C ALA A 41 5.51 6.37 0.44
N VAL A 42 4.82 5.72 1.37
CA VAL A 42 4.18 4.42 1.15
C VAL A 42 2.86 4.65 0.41
N VAL A 43 2.68 4.01 -0.73
CA VAL A 43 1.49 4.17 -1.58
C VAL A 43 0.72 2.87 -1.82
N ALA A 44 1.34 1.72 -1.59
CA ALA A 44 0.72 0.42 -1.78
C ALA A 44 1.31 -0.64 -0.83
N VAL A 45 0.60 -1.76 -0.71
CA VAL A 45 1.02 -2.92 0.07
C VAL A 45 0.89 -4.17 -0.78
N THR A 46 1.95 -4.96 -0.88
CA THR A 46 1.93 -6.26 -1.57
C THR A 46 0.79 -7.12 -1.01
N SER A 47 -0.11 -7.56 -1.89
CA SER A 47 -1.39 -8.14 -1.49
C SER A 47 -1.64 -9.51 -2.08
N TRP A 48 -1.33 -9.72 -3.35
CA TRP A 48 -1.65 -10.94 -4.06
C TRP A 48 -0.63 -11.24 -5.15
N LEU A 49 -0.62 -12.49 -5.57
CA LEU A 49 0.22 -13.00 -6.65
C LEU A 49 -0.71 -13.67 -7.65
N TYR A 50 -0.45 -13.46 -8.94
CA TYR A 50 -0.93 -14.33 -10.00
C TYR A 50 0.26 -15.14 -10.51
N SER A 51 0.18 -16.47 -10.35
CA SER A 51 1.25 -17.43 -10.65
C SER A 51 1.02 -18.18 -11.97
N GLY A 52 0.51 -17.48 -12.99
CA GLY A 52 0.34 -18.04 -14.33
C GLY A 52 1.67 -18.15 -15.10
N GLU A 53 1.58 -18.12 -16.44
CA GLU A 53 2.74 -18.16 -17.34
C GLU A 53 3.79 -17.07 -17.05
N TYR A 54 3.33 -15.95 -16.46
CA TYR A 54 4.18 -14.87 -15.95
C TYR A 54 3.79 -14.57 -14.50
N GLY A 55 4.80 -14.46 -13.62
CA GLY A 55 4.58 -14.05 -12.24
C GLY A 55 4.18 -12.57 -12.17
N LEU A 56 2.95 -12.29 -11.71
CA LEU A 56 2.49 -10.93 -11.45
C LEU A 56 2.25 -10.76 -9.97
N LEU A 57 2.80 -9.69 -9.41
CA LEU A 57 2.51 -9.29 -8.04
C LEU A 57 1.58 -8.08 -8.08
N GLY A 58 0.48 -8.19 -7.35
CA GLY A 58 -0.47 -7.11 -7.15
C GLY A 58 -0.36 -6.52 -5.75
N ALA A 59 -0.47 -5.20 -5.70
CA ALA A 59 -0.55 -4.45 -4.47
C ALA A 59 -1.91 -3.75 -4.35
N SER A 60 -2.41 -3.71 -3.12
CA SER A 60 -3.55 -2.88 -2.76
C SER A 60 -3.05 -1.49 -2.38
N GLN A 61 -3.83 -0.45 -2.70
CA GLN A 61 -3.51 0.91 -2.25
C GLN A 61 -3.30 0.96 -0.74
N PHE A 62 -2.29 1.72 -0.29
CA PHE A 62 -2.11 2.03 1.12
C PHE A 62 -3.13 3.10 1.53
N ALA A 63 -4.30 2.68 2.01
CA ALA A 63 -5.38 3.56 2.44
C ALA A 63 -6.38 2.82 3.35
N THR A 64 -7.25 3.59 4.02
CA THR A 64 -8.52 3.09 4.56
C THR A 64 -9.42 2.58 3.44
N ASN A 65 -10.06 1.45 3.70
CA ASN A 65 -10.93 0.67 2.84
C ASN A 65 -12.35 0.63 3.41
N ASN A 66 -13.22 1.47 2.88
CA ASN A 66 -14.64 1.52 3.25
C ASN A 66 -15.48 0.41 2.59
N GLU A 67 -14.91 -0.36 1.66
CA GLU A 67 -15.59 -1.44 0.93
C GLU A 67 -15.71 -2.71 1.78
N PHE A 68 -14.82 -2.89 2.76
CA PHE A 68 -14.79 -4.05 3.65
C PHE A 68 -14.62 -3.62 5.12
N PRO A 69 -15.64 -2.98 5.73
CA PRO A 69 -15.54 -2.44 7.08
C PRO A 69 -15.36 -3.51 8.16
N GLU A 70 -15.79 -4.75 7.90
CA GLU A 70 -15.69 -5.90 8.82
C GLU A 70 -14.40 -6.71 8.65
N ALA A 71 -13.40 -6.18 7.94
CA ALA A 71 -12.11 -6.86 7.83
C ALA A 71 -11.40 -6.91 9.19
N LYS A 72 -10.38 -7.77 9.33
CA LYS A 72 -9.65 -8.01 10.59
C LYS A 72 -9.16 -6.73 11.28
N TYR A 73 -8.84 -5.67 10.53
CA TYR A 73 -8.42 -4.36 11.05
C TYR A 73 -9.46 -3.27 10.77
N GLY A 74 -10.74 -3.65 10.74
CA GLY A 74 -11.86 -2.77 10.42
C GLY A 74 -11.72 -2.15 9.03
N ILE A 75 -12.02 -0.86 8.92
CA ILE A 75 -11.82 -0.07 7.71
C ILE A 75 -10.36 -0.01 7.25
N ARG A 76 -9.37 -0.52 7.99
CA ARG A 76 -7.97 -0.56 7.53
C ARG A 76 -7.66 -1.80 6.70
N GLY A 77 -8.61 -2.72 6.55
CA GLY A 77 -8.51 -3.90 5.70
C GLY A 77 -8.12 -5.19 6.43
N GLY A 78 -7.76 -6.21 5.66
CA GLY A 78 -7.49 -7.57 6.16
C GLY A 78 -6.04 -8.01 6.01
N GLY A 79 -5.68 -9.09 6.72
CA GLY A 79 -4.38 -9.76 6.58
C GLY A 79 -3.17 -8.84 6.82
N ASN A 80 -2.11 -9.04 6.03
CA ASN A 80 -0.87 -8.27 6.18
C ASN A 80 -1.02 -6.80 5.75
N ILE A 81 -2.03 -6.49 4.93
CA ILE A 81 -2.33 -5.12 4.49
C ILE A 81 -2.87 -4.31 5.66
N GLY A 82 -3.93 -4.82 6.30
CA GLY A 82 -4.51 -4.17 7.46
C GLY A 82 -3.51 -4.06 8.62
N ALA A 83 -2.63 -5.05 8.78
CA ALA A 83 -1.55 -5.00 9.77
C ALA A 83 -0.59 -3.82 9.53
N LEU A 84 -0.09 -3.67 8.30
CA LEU A 84 0.83 -2.57 7.96
C LEU A 84 0.13 -1.20 8.04
N VAL A 85 -1.09 -1.08 7.51
CA VAL A 85 -1.86 0.17 7.57
C VAL A 85 -2.12 0.53 9.02
N SER A 86 -2.60 -0.40 9.86
CA SER A 86 -2.83 -0.14 11.28
C SER A 86 -1.57 0.30 12.00
N TYR A 87 -0.46 -0.43 11.82
CA TYR A 87 0.81 -0.10 12.46
C TYR A 87 1.32 1.28 12.06
N ALA A 88 1.32 1.60 10.77
CA ALA A 88 1.84 2.87 10.29
C ALA A 88 0.93 4.07 10.65
N CYS A 89 -0.38 3.82 10.79
CA CYS A 89 -1.34 4.82 11.27
C CYS A 89 -1.25 5.06 12.78
N GLU A 90 -0.81 4.09 13.58
CA GLU A 90 -0.64 4.22 15.03
C GLU A 90 0.77 4.68 15.43
N SER A 91 1.79 4.27 14.67
CA SER A 91 3.20 4.51 14.98
C SER A 91 3.74 5.83 14.40
N GLY A 92 2.88 6.66 13.81
CA GLY A 92 3.25 8.02 13.42
C GLY A 92 4.21 8.12 12.24
N TRP A 93 4.15 7.21 11.27
CA TRP A 93 4.98 7.25 10.04
C TRP A 93 4.66 8.44 9.09
N GLY A 94 4.01 9.48 9.60
CA GLY A 94 3.54 10.64 8.82
C GLY A 94 2.38 10.32 7.88
N LEU A 95 1.84 9.10 7.91
CA LEU A 95 0.71 8.66 7.08
C LEU A 95 -0.63 9.13 7.65
N GLN A 96 -0.72 9.30 8.97
CA GLN A 96 -1.90 9.82 9.67
C GLN A 96 -2.23 11.27 9.29
N ALA A 97 -1.20 12.05 8.92
CA ALA A 97 -1.34 13.45 8.51
C ALA A 97 -1.77 13.63 7.04
N LYS A 98 -1.66 12.59 6.20
CA LYS A 98 -1.87 12.69 4.74
C LYS A 98 -3.19 12.09 4.25
N GLY A 99 -4.16 11.91 5.14
CA GLY A 99 -5.50 11.42 4.79
C GLY A 99 -5.60 9.91 4.53
N PHE A 100 -4.50 9.15 4.58
CA PHE A 100 -4.50 7.68 4.38
C PHE A 100 -4.96 6.87 5.61
N CYS A 101 -5.04 7.51 6.77
CA CYS A 101 -5.43 6.89 8.05
C CYS A 101 -6.72 7.50 8.64
N ARG A 102 -7.51 8.20 7.84
CA ARG A 102 -8.79 8.76 8.26
C ARG A 102 -9.94 7.92 7.72
#